data_AF-A0A7J8PUE9-F1
#
_entry.id   AF-A0A7J8PUE9-F1
#
_cell.length_a   1.000
_cell.length_b   1.000
_cell.length_c   1.000
_cell.angle_alpha   90.00
_cell.angle_beta   90.00
_cell.angle_gamma   90.00
#
_symmetry.space_group_name_H-M   'P 1'
#
loop_
_entity.id
_entity.type
_entity.pdbx_description
1 polymer ?
#
loop_
_entity_poly.entity_id
_entity_poly.type
_entity_poly.pdbx_seq_one_letter_code
_entity_poly.pdbx_strand_id
1 'polypeptide(L)'
;MDMLYKLGSSITQLLVMLLVNLTQLDDGISSLLQIGDDKMQGLYVMKLVRSFCRCSETSASHSFVTPLQDDPFDHVGSILVNISKKEEGRKMLLDPKRGLLKQIIRQFDSSSLLRKKGVSGTIRNCCFEAENQLQNLLLISEFLWPALLLPVAGTKIYGEQDTSKMPLELGSALSIDREPVKDPEIRVQALEAIYLIALQEAGRRALWSVNGPRILQVGYEDEEDPKVMEAYEQIGSLLVHGSESEEPSTTTSK
;
A
#
# COMPACT_ATOMS: atom_id res chain seq x y z
N MET A 1 11.32 20.74 11.44
CA MET A 1 11.98 19.94 10.39
C MET A 1 13.50 20.02 10.42
N ASP A 2 14.12 21.20 10.58
CA ASP A 2 15.59 21.29 10.54
C ASP A 2 16.30 20.50 11.65
N MET A 3 15.73 20.43 12.85
CA MET A 3 16.29 19.61 13.94
C MET A 3 16.27 18.10 13.66
N LEU A 4 15.33 17.62 12.83
CA LEU A 4 15.22 16.21 12.48
C LEU A 4 16.42 15.73 11.64
N TYR A 5 17.04 16.65 10.88
CA TYR A 5 18.12 16.36 9.95
C TYR A 5 19.49 16.87 10.41
N LYS A 6 19.60 17.34 11.66
CA LYS A 6 20.90 17.65 12.26
C LYS A 6 21.64 16.34 12.58
N LEU A 7 22.87 16.20 12.05
CA LEU A 7 23.73 15.03 12.28
C LEU A 7 23.92 14.76 13.78
N GLY A 8 23.78 13.50 14.20
CA GLY A 8 24.07 13.04 15.57
C GLY A 8 22.96 13.27 16.60
N SER A 9 21.74 13.59 16.17
CA SER A 9 20.62 13.83 17.08
C SER A 9 20.10 12.51 17.70
N SER A 10 20.46 12.24 18.96
CA SER A 10 19.95 11.13 19.76
C SER A 10 18.43 11.19 19.99
N ILE A 11 17.80 12.33 19.66
CA ILE A 11 16.36 12.57 19.83
C ILE A 11 15.57 12.41 18.52
N THR A 12 16.18 11.92 17.43
CA THR A 12 15.51 11.82 16.12
C THR A 12 14.21 11.02 16.21
N GLN A 13 14.22 9.85 16.85
CA GLN A 13 13.02 9.03 17.04
C GLN A 13 11.92 9.80 17.78
N LEU A 14 12.27 10.50 18.88
CA LEU A 14 11.32 11.31 19.65
C LEU A 14 10.71 12.44 18.81
N LEU A 15 11.50 13.07 17.94
CA LEU A 15 11.02 14.10 17.02
C LEU A 15 10.08 13.52 15.96
N VAL A 16 10.34 12.32 15.42
CA VAL A 16 9.42 11.65 14.50
C VAL A 16 8.12 11.29 15.22
N MET A 17 8.19 10.73 16.43
CA MET A 17 6.99 10.41 17.23
C MET A 17 6.18 11.67 17.58
N LEU A 18 6.84 12.80 17.86
CA LEU A 18 6.17 14.08 18.02
C LEU A 18 5.44 14.49 16.74
N LEU A 19 6.07 14.33 15.56
CA LEU A 19 5.42 14.60 14.28
C LEU A 19 4.22 13.68 14.02
N VAL A 20 4.25 12.41 14.46
CA VAL A 20 3.07 11.52 14.41
C VAL A 20 1.90 12.15 15.15
N ASN A 21 2.12 12.67 16.36
CA ASN A 21 1.06 13.31 17.14
C ASN A 21 0.59 14.63 16.53
N LEU A 22 1.53 15.47 16.06
CA LEU A 22 1.18 16.75 15.43
C LEU A 22 0.37 16.54 14.14
N THR A 23 0.66 15.50 13.38
CA THR A 23 -0.08 15.17 12.14
C THR A 23 -1.43 14.50 12.38
N GLN A 24 -1.83 14.27 13.63
CA GLN A 24 -3.24 13.97 13.93
C GLN A 24 -4.14 15.21 13.82
N LEU A 25 -3.54 16.41 13.85
CA LEU A 25 -4.23 17.68 13.71
C LEU A 25 -4.13 18.19 12.27
N ASP A 26 -5.22 18.79 11.78
CA ASP A 26 -5.31 19.35 10.43
C ASP A 26 -4.25 20.43 10.15
N ASP A 27 -3.97 21.28 11.15
CA ASP A 27 -2.92 22.31 11.06
C ASP A 27 -1.53 21.69 10.94
N GLY A 28 -1.29 20.57 11.64
CA GLY A 28 -0.03 19.83 11.56
C GLY A 28 0.18 19.21 10.18
N ILE A 29 -0.88 18.63 9.60
CA ILE A 29 -0.85 18.12 8.22
C ILE A 29 -0.60 19.26 7.24
N SER A 30 -1.33 20.37 7.36
CA SER A 30 -1.22 21.53 6.47
C SER A 30 0.17 22.17 6.51
N SER A 31 0.74 22.30 7.71
CA SER A 31 2.11 22.78 7.92
C SER A 31 3.15 21.85 7.28
N LEU A 32 2.94 20.53 7.37
CA LEU A 32 3.86 19.55 6.78
C LEU A 32 3.74 19.45 5.25
N LEU A 33 2.53 19.63 4.71
CA LEU A 33 2.28 19.73 3.28
C LEU A 33 2.76 21.06 2.68
N GLN A 34 2.94 22.09 3.52
CA GLN A 34 3.37 23.43 3.11
C GLN A 34 2.42 24.00 2.04
N ILE A 35 1.11 23.86 2.28
CA ILE A 35 0.06 24.34 1.37
C ILE A 35 0.13 25.87 1.29
N GLY A 36 0.11 26.42 0.07
CA GLY A 36 0.16 27.86 -0.18
C GLY A 36 1.57 28.45 -0.35
N ASP A 37 2.63 27.65 -0.18
CA ASP A 37 4.00 28.01 -0.58
C ASP A 37 4.40 27.21 -1.82
N ASP A 38 4.13 27.74 -3.01
CA ASP A 38 4.38 27.07 -4.30
C ASP A 38 5.83 26.58 -4.47
N LYS A 39 6.80 27.26 -3.83
CA LYS A 39 8.21 26.89 -3.93
C LYS A 39 8.58 25.72 -3.03
N MET A 40 7.89 25.58 -1.91
CA MET A 40 8.22 24.60 -0.87
C MET A 40 7.18 23.50 -0.71
N GLN A 41 6.05 23.55 -1.42
CA GLN A 41 4.93 22.63 -1.26
C GLN A 41 5.37 21.17 -1.33
N GLY A 42 5.21 20.47 -0.20
CA GLY A 42 5.55 19.06 -0.03
C GLY A 42 7.02 18.75 0.21
N LEU A 43 7.91 19.75 0.34
CA LEU A 43 9.34 19.52 0.58
C LEU A 43 9.59 18.67 1.83
N TYR A 44 8.87 18.94 2.91
CA TYR A 44 8.98 18.17 4.15
C TYR A 44 8.50 16.73 4.00
N VAL A 45 7.39 16.49 3.31
CA VAL A 45 6.91 15.13 2.99
C VAL A 45 7.93 14.38 2.15
N MET A 46 8.51 15.01 1.12
CA MET A 46 9.55 14.40 0.28
C MET A 46 10.79 13.99 1.09
N LYS A 47 11.22 14.83 2.05
CA LYS A 47 12.32 14.51 2.96
C LYS A 47 11.99 13.32 3.88
N LEU A 48 10.77 13.28 4.42
CA LEU A 48 10.30 12.17 5.25
C LEU A 48 10.23 10.86 4.47
N VAL A 49 9.65 10.85 3.27
CA VAL A 49 9.60 9.67 2.39
C VAL A 49 11.02 9.17 2.07
N ARG A 50 11.96 10.07 1.75
CA ARG A 50 13.34 9.69 1.49
C ARG A 50 14.01 9.03 2.71
N SER A 51 13.77 9.55 3.91
CA SER A 51 14.28 8.96 5.15
C SER A 51 13.65 7.60 5.43
N PHE A 52 12.32 7.50 5.26
CA PHE A 52 11.59 6.26 5.38
C PHE A 52 12.21 5.20 4.47
N CYS A 53 12.38 5.45 3.18
CA CYS A 53 12.90 4.44 2.25
C CYS A 53 14.38 4.08 2.44
N ARG A 54 15.20 4.92 3.09
CA ARG A 54 16.65 4.66 3.29
C ARG A 54 16.96 3.70 4.43
N CYS A 55 16.24 3.78 5.54
CA CYS A 55 16.64 3.09 6.76
C CYS A 55 16.20 1.61 6.82
N SER A 56 15.35 1.15 5.89
CA SER A 56 14.99 -0.28 5.78
C SER A 56 16.14 -1.19 5.32
N GLU A 57 17.24 -0.63 4.78
CA GLU A 57 18.39 -1.42 4.32
C GLU A 57 19.50 -1.56 5.38
N THR A 58 19.61 -0.60 6.32
CA THR A 58 20.77 -0.50 7.23
C THR A 58 20.66 -1.41 8.45
N SER A 59 19.45 -1.81 8.82
CA SER A 59 19.19 -2.75 9.93
C SER A 59 19.49 -4.21 9.56
N ALA A 60 19.76 -4.52 8.29
CA ALA A 60 20.12 -5.87 7.84
C ALA A 60 21.65 -6.15 7.90
N SER A 61 22.50 -5.13 8.03
CA SER A 61 23.95 -5.27 7.74
C SER A 61 24.91 -5.12 8.93
N HIS A 62 24.47 -5.04 10.20
CA HIS A 62 25.41 -4.96 11.34
C HIS A 62 25.05 -5.79 12.59
N SER A 63 25.71 -6.95 12.66
CA SER A 63 26.42 -7.55 13.80
C SER A 63 25.71 -7.96 15.10
N PHE A 64 26.15 -9.13 15.56
CA PHE A 64 25.79 -9.95 16.71
C PHE A 64 25.82 -9.32 18.13
N VAL A 65 26.01 -8.01 18.32
CA VAL A 65 26.16 -7.43 19.67
C VAL A 65 25.64 -6.00 19.76
N THR A 66 24.35 -5.79 19.52
CA THR A 66 23.62 -4.61 20.03
C THR A 66 22.11 -4.89 19.96
N PRO A 67 21.31 -4.57 20.98
CA PRO A 67 19.86 -4.71 20.90
C PRO A 67 19.34 -3.83 19.75
N LEU A 68 18.32 -4.32 19.03
CA LEU A 68 17.70 -3.67 17.87
C LEU A 68 17.66 -2.15 18.10
N GLN A 69 18.50 -1.41 17.38
CA GLN A 69 18.34 0.03 17.35
C GLN A 69 17.13 0.28 16.44
N ASP A 70 15.98 0.50 17.06
CA ASP A 70 14.74 0.83 16.36
C ASP A 70 15.02 1.92 15.34
N ASP A 71 14.66 1.67 14.09
CA ASP A 71 14.83 2.65 13.03
C ASP A 71 13.97 3.89 13.38
N PRO A 72 14.58 5.06 13.61
CA PRO A 72 13.85 6.25 14.06
C PRO A 72 12.79 6.70 13.04
N PHE A 73 12.88 6.24 11.79
CA PHE A 73 11.96 6.58 10.73
C PHE A 73 10.85 5.55 10.50
N ASP A 74 10.78 4.45 11.26
CA ASP A 74 9.65 3.49 11.18
C ASP A 74 8.29 4.20 11.38
N HIS A 75 8.24 5.13 12.32
CA HIS A 75 7.07 5.94 12.64
C HIS A 75 6.64 6.91 11.52
N VAL A 76 7.47 7.13 10.48
CA VAL A 76 7.06 7.91 9.31
C VAL A 76 5.89 7.24 8.60
N GLY A 77 5.77 5.91 8.67
CA GLY A 77 4.59 5.20 8.16
C GLY A 77 3.27 5.77 8.71
N SER A 78 3.20 6.03 10.02
CA SER A 78 2.01 6.63 10.65
C SER A 78 1.78 8.08 10.22
N ILE A 79 2.85 8.85 9.98
CA ILE A 79 2.76 10.21 9.44
C ILE A 79 2.13 10.19 8.04
N LEU A 80 2.56 9.26 7.17
CA LEU A 80 2.03 9.11 5.82
C LEU A 80 0.55 8.71 5.82
N VAL A 81 0.16 7.81 6.74
CA VAL A 81 -1.26 7.47 6.96
C VAL A 81 -2.06 8.69 7.38
N ASN A 82 -1.54 9.52 8.29
CA ASN A 82 -2.22 10.74 8.72
C ASN A 82 -2.38 11.76 7.58
N ILE A 83 -1.30 12.05 6.83
CA ILE A 83 -1.33 12.97 5.69
C ILE A 83 -2.36 12.52 4.64
N SER A 84 -2.38 11.22 4.32
CA SER A 84 -3.27 10.65 3.29
C SER A 84 -4.76 10.64 3.68
N LYS A 85 -5.12 10.98 4.92
CA LYS A 85 -6.52 11.23 5.30
C LYS A 85 -7.08 12.50 4.63
N LYS A 86 -6.22 13.47 4.29
CA LYS A 86 -6.58 14.70 3.59
C LYS A 86 -6.45 14.52 2.07
N GLU A 87 -7.37 15.13 1.32
CA GLU A 87 -7.41 15.06 -0.14
C GLU A 87 -6.13 15.65 -0.75
N GLU A 88 -5.66 16.77 -0.22
CA GLU A 88 -4.43 17.45 -0.61
C GLU A 88 -3.20 16.56 -0.39
N GLY A 89 -3.21 15.79 0.70
CA GLY A 89 -2.19 14.78 0.99
C GLY A 89 -2.21 13.66 -0.05
N ARG A 90 -3.39 13.11 -0.37
CA ARG A 90 -3.53 12.07 -1.41
C ARG A 90 -3.08 12.56 -2.78
N LYS A 91 -3.54 13.75 -3.20
CA LYS A 91 -3.12 14.37 -4.47
C LYS A 91 -1.60 14.54 -4.57
N MET A 92 -0.94 14.97 -3.49
CA MET A 92 0.52 15.09 -3.45
C MET A 92 1.23 13.73 -3.56
N LEU A 93 0.73 12.70 -2.87
CA LEU A 93 1.30 11.36 -2.88
C LEU A 93 1.12 10.67 -4.24
N LEU A 94 -0.04 10.88 -4.88
CA LEU A 94 -0.42 10.32 -6.17
C LEU A 94 0.21 11.02 -7.37
N ASP A 95 0.76 12.23 -7.20
CA ASP A 95 1.40 12.98 -8.30
C ASP A 95 2.55 12.17 -8.93
N PRO A 96 2.41 11.70 -10.19
CA PRO A 96 3.43 10.89 -10.84
C PRO A 96 4.76 11.63 -11.01
N LYS A 97 4.75 12.97 -11.08
CA LYS A 97 5.97 13.78 -11.22
C LYS A 97 6.82 13.75 -9.96
N ARG A 98 6.19 13.54 -8.79
CA ARG A 98 6.88 13.43 -7.49
C ARG A 98 7.30 11.99 -7.20
N GLY A 99 6.53 11.01 -7.69
CA GLY A 99 6.85 9.59 -7.55
C GLY A 99 6.91 9.12 -6.09
N LEU A 100 6.17 9.76 -5.18
CA LEU A 100 6.24 9.48 -3.74
C LEU A 100 5.56 8.17 -3.38
N LEU A 101 4.33 7.95 -3.87
CA LEU A 101 3.64 6.69 -3.61
C LEU A 101 4.45 5.48 -4.12
N LYS A 102 5.06 5.59 -5.32
CA LYS A 102 5.96 4.55 -5.85
C LYS A 102 7.12 4.21 -4.90
N GLN A 103 7.71 5.21 -4.24
CA GLN A 103 8.79 4.99 -3.26
C GLN A 103 8.28 4.36 -1.97
N ILE A 104 7.12 4.80 -1.48
CA ILE A 104 6.50 4.27 -0.26
C ILE A 104 6.11 2.81 -0.44
N ILE A 105 5.47 2.46 -1.57
CA ILE A 105 4.98 1.09 -1.83
C ILE A 105 6.10 0.06 -1.77
N ARG A 106 7.33 0.39 -2.19
CA ARG A 106 8.51 -0.50 -2.13
C ARG A 106 8.94 -0.92 -0.72
N GLN A 107 8.20 -0.52 0.31
CA GLN A 107 8.46 -0.90 1.70
C GLN A 107 7.39 -1.89 2.22
N PHE A 108 6.51 -2.40 1.35
CA PHE A 108 5.40 -3.30 1.71
C PHE A 108 5.87 -4.63 2.32
N ASP A 109 7.07 -5.08 1.97
CA ASP A 109 7.71 -6.32 2.43
C ASP A 109 8.75 -6.08 3.55
N SER A 110 8.77 -4.87 4.13
CA SER A 110 9.69 -4.54 5.22
C SER A 110 9.53 -5.50 6.42
N SER A 111 10.65 -5.77 7.10
CA SER A 111 10.66 -6.55 8.35
C SER A 111 9.91 -5.83 9.49
N SER A 112 9.84 -4.49 9.45
CA SER A 112 9.11 -3.70 10.44
C SER A 112 7.60 -3.76 10.18
N LEU A 113 6.85 -4.31 11.14
CA LEU A 113 5.39 -4.33 11.09
C LEU A 113 4.81 -2.92 11.03
N LEU A 114 5.42 -1.96 11.73
CA LEU A 114 4.98 -0.57 11.74
C LEU A 114 5.09 0.07 10.36
N ARG A 115 6.18 -0.22 9.62
CA ARG A 115 6.33 0.22 8.23
C ARG A 115 5.27 -0.39 7.33
N LYS A 116 5.05 -1.71 7.43
CA LYS A 116 4.05 -2.41 6.61
C LYS A 116 2.65 -1.81 6.80
N LYS A 117 2.23 -1.56 8.06
CA LYS A 117 0.97 -0.87 8.38
C LYS A 117 0.90 0.54 7.80
N GLY A 118 2.01 1.29 7.90
CA GLY A 118 2.11 2.62 7.32
C GLY A 118 1.92 2.61 5.80
N VAL A 119 2.54 1.65 5.12
CA VAL A 119 2.43 1.47 3.67
C VAL A 119 1.01 1.07 3.28
N SER A 120 0.45 0.00 3.87
CA SER A 120 -0.89 -0.49 3.55
C SER A 120 -1.96 0.58 3.80
N GLY A 121 -1.89 1.29 4.93
CA GLY A 121 -2.83 2.35 5.26
C GLY A 121 -2.72 3.55 4.32
N THR A 122 -1.50 3.91 3.91
CA THR A 122 -1.27 4.99 2.95
C THR A 122 -1.80 4.64 1.56
N ILE A 123 -1.56 3.40 1.08
CA ILE A 123 -2.10 2.92 -0.20
C ILE A 123 -3.62 2.96 -0.17
N ARG A 124 -4.23 2.36 0.86
CA ARG A 124 -5.69 2.33 1.07
C ARG A 124 -6.29 3.72 1.04
N ASN A 125 -5.71 4.67 1.77
CA ASN A 125 -6.17 6.04 1.77
C ASN A 125 -6.06 6.68 0.38
N CYS A 126 -4.94 6.50 -0.34
CA CYS A 126 -4.80 7.02 -1.70
C CYS A 126 -5.83 6.43 -2.67
N CYS A 127 -6.29 5.19 -2.45
CA CYS A 127 -7.30 4.56 -3.31
C CYS A 127 -8.69 5.20 -3.21
N PHE A 128 -8.97 6.07 -2.23
CA PHE A 128 -10.21 6.88 -2.24
C PHE A 128 -10.27 7.84 -3.43
N GLU A 129 -9.14 8.19 -4.04
CA GLU A 129 -9.10 9.00 -5.25
C GLU A 129 -9.27 8.17 -6.53
N ALA A 130 -9.53 6.86 -6.46
CA ALA A 130 -9.57 5.98 -7.62
C ALA A 130 -10.52 6.48 -8.71
N GLU A 131 -11.69 7.05 -8.36
CA GLU A 131 -12.62 7.63 -9.34
C GLU A 131 -11.96 8.69 -10.25
N ASN A 132 -11.10 9.53 -9.69
CA ASN A 132 -10.49 10.66 -10.41
C ASN A 132 -9.04 10.44 -10.83
N GLN A 133 -8.35 9.50 -10.19
CA GLN A 133 -6.90 9.31 -10.27
C GLN A 133 -6.49 7.85 -10.51
N LEU A 134 -7.41 7.00 -10.98
CA LEU A 134 -7.13 5.58 -11.29
C LEU A 134 -5.88 5.43 -12.17
N GLN A 135 -5.73 6.24 -13.20
CA GLN A 135 -4.57 6.21 -14.08
C GLN A 135 -3.25 6.37 -13.32
N ASN A 136 -3.21 7.23 -12.30
CA ASN A 136 -2.00 7.46 -11.51
C ASN A 136 -1.69 6.29 -10.57
N LEU A 137 -2.73 5.61 -10.05
CA LEU A 137 -2.58 4.36 -9.31
C LEU A 137 -2.07 3.23 -10.22
N LEU A 138 -2.64 3.09 -11.42
CA LEU A 138 -2.28 2.03 -12.36
C LEU A 138 -0.91 2.26 -13.02
N LEU A 139 -0.40 3.50 -13.09
CA LEU A 139 0.98 3.78 -13.53
C LEU A 139 2.05 3.09 -12.66
N ILE A 140 1.69 2.69 -11.44
CA ILE A 140 2.59 1.99 -10.50
C ILE A 140 2.14 0.54 -10.23
N SER A 141 1.34 -0.05 -11.14
CA SER A 141 0.75 -1.39 -11.00
C SER A 141 1.76 -2.49 -10.69
N GLU A 142 2.98 -2.40 -11.25
CA GLU A 142 4.10 -3.31 -11.00
C GLU A 142 4.41 -3.46 -9.50
N PHE A 143 4.27 -2.38 -8.72
CA PHE A 143 4.49 -2.39 -7.27
C PHE A 143 3.18 -2.49 -6.48
N LEU A 144 2.11 -1.89 -7.02
CA LEU A 144 0.80 -1.85 -6.37
C LEU A 144 0.21 -3.24 -6.21
N TRP A 145 0.22 -4.06 -7.27
CA TRP A 145 -0.41 -5.38 -7.21
C TRP A 145 0.28 -6.34 -6.25
N PRO A 146 1.62 -6.48 -6.23
CA PRO A 146 2.29 -7.25 -5.17
C PRO A 146 1.94 -6.76 -3.76
N ALA A 147 1.96 -5.44 -3.53
CA ALA A 147 1.67 -4.88 -2.21
C ALA A 147 0.23 -5.11 -1.73
N LEU A 148 -0.74 -5.22 -2.66
CA LEU A 148 -2.14 -5.46 -2.34
C LEU A 148 -2.52 -6.95 -2.33
N LEU A 149 -1.97 -7.75 -3.25
CA LEU A 149 -2.41 -9.14 -3.46
C LEU A 149 -1.63 -10.14 -2.61
N LEU A 150 -0.33 -9.93 -2.35
CA LEU A 150 0.44 -10.85 -1.51
C LEU A 150 -0.09 -11.01 -0.08
N PRO A 151 -0.53 -9.93 0.62
CA PRO A 151 -1.10 -10.08 1.96
C PRO A 151 -2.37 -10.93 2.02
N VAL A 152 -3.09 -11.06 0.89
CA VAL A 152 -4.43 -11.66 0.79
C VAL A 152 -4.44 -12.91 -0.11
N ALA A 153 -3.27 -13.49 -0.37
CA ALA A 153 -3.14 -14.62 -1.31
C ALA A 153 -3.29 -16.01 -0.66
N GLY A 154 -3.58 -16.07 0.64
CA GLY A 154 -3.59 -17.32 1.41
C GLY A 154 -2.20 -17.97 1.52
N THR A 155 -2.16 -19.20 2.02
CA THR A 155 -0.92 -19.97 2.24
C THR A 155 -0.57 -20.92 1.09
N LYS A 156 -1.51 -21.14 0.17
CA LYS A 156 -1.34 -22.05 -0.96
C LYS A 156 -0.23 -21.61 -1.91
N ILE A 157 0.54 -22.59 -2.37
CA ILE A 157 1.48 -22.43 -3.49
C ILE A 157 0.70 -22.49 -4.80
N TYR A 158 0.85 -21.45 -5.63
CA TYR A 158 0.14 -21.35 -6.89
C TYR A 158 0.86 -22.14 -7.99
N GLY A 159 0.10 -22.86 -8.81
CA GLY A 159 0.65 -23.60 -9.95
C GLY A 159 0.92 -22.69 -11.15
N GLU A 160 1.74 -23.18 -12.09
CA GLU A 160 2.16 -22.44 -13.30
C GLU A 160 0.98 -21.94 -14.16
N GLN A 161 -0.13 -22.68 -14.17
CA GLN A 161 -1.36 -22.28 -14.87
C GLN A 161 -1.96 -20.96 -14.35
N ASP A 162 -1.82 -20.71 -13.04
CA ASP A 162 -2.28 -19.48 -12.39
C ASP A 162 -1.21 -18.39 -12.47
N THR A 163 0.06 -18.72 -12.21
CA THR A 163 1.15 -17.73 -12.10
C THR A 163 1.66 -17.21 -13.44
N SER A 164 1.50 -17.96 -14.55
CA SER A 164 1.81 -17.48 -15.91
C SER A 164 0.96 -16.29 -16.38
N LYS A 165 -0.17 -16.05 -15.71
CA LYS A 165 -1.08 -14.91 -15.95
C LYS A 165 -0.82 -13.71 -15.02
N MET A 166 0.15 -13.83 -14.12
CA MET A 166 0.48 -12.80 -13.13
C MET A 166 1.74 -12.02 -13.56
N PRO A 167 1.90 -10.76 -13.12
CA PRO A 167 3.18 -10.06 -13.21
C PRO A 167 4.30 -10.86 -12.55
N LEU A 168 5.53 -10.71 -13.03
CA LEU A 168 6.68 -11.51 -12.61
C LEU A 168 6.88 -11.47 -11.08
N GLU A 169 6.86 -10.28 -10.50
CA GLU A 169 7.06 -10.06 -9.06
C GLU A 169 6.02 -10.79 -8.21
N LEU A 170 4.78 -10.83 -8.68
CA LEU A 170 3.67 -11.49 -8.01
C LEU A 170 3.73 -13.01 -8.22
N GLY A 171 3.87 -13.45 -9.47
CA GLY A 171 3.90 -14.87 -9.84
C GLY A 171 5.07 -15.61 -9.19
N SER A 172 6.27 -15.03 -9.18
CA SER A 172 7.44 -15.62 -8.52
C SER A 172 7.25 -15.77 -7.02
N ALA A 173 6.70 -14.76 -6.35
CA ALA A 173 6.43 -14.82 -4.90
C ALA A 173 5.31 -15.82 -4.55
N LEU A 174 4.31 -15.98 -5.42
CA LEU A 174 3.20 -16.91 -5.21
C LEU A 174 3.52 -18.38 -5.57
N SER A 175 4.60 -18.61 -6.30
CA SER A 175 5.06 -19.95 -6.72
C SER A 175 5.92 -20.67 -5.67
N ILE A 176 6.20 -20.04 -4.53
CA ILE A 176 7.02 -20.60 -3.45
C ILE A 176 6.28 -20.59 -2.12
N ASP A 177 6.80 -21.35 -1.15
CA ASP A 177 6.37 -21.24 0.23
C ASP A 177 6.73 -19.86 0.79
N ARG A 178 5.79 -19.26 1.54
CA ARG A 178 5.88 -17.89 2.03
C ARG A 178 5.25 -17.77 3.41
N GLU A 179 5.82 -16.93 4.25
CA GLU A 179 5.16 -16.58 5.51
C GLU A 179 3.95 -15.69 5.23
N PRO A 180 2.73 -16.10 5.64
CA PRO A 180 1.54 -15.28 5.43
C PRO A 180 1.60 -14.02 6.30
N VAL A 181 0.99 -12.94 5.79
CA VAL A 181 0.80 -11.71 6.58
C VAL A 181 -0.28 -11.97 7.64
N LYS A 182 0.14 -12.13 8.90
CA LYS A 182 -0.75 -12.46 10.02
C LYS A 182 -1.60 -11.29 10.52
N ASP A 183 -1.17 -10.06 10.29
CA ASP A 183 -1.84 -8.88 10.82
C ASP A 183 -3.15 -8.60 10.05
N PRO A 184 -4.32 -8.66 10.70
CA PRO A 184 -5.60 -8.50 10.01
C PRO A 184 -5.82 -7.08 9.49
N GLU A 185 -5.21 -6.06 10.11
CA GLU A 185 -5.35 -4.67 9.67
C GLU A 185 -4.72 -4.47 8.28
N ILE A 186 -3.55 -5.06 8.03
CA ILE A 186 -2.90 -5.00 6.72
C ILE A 186 -3.76 -5.69 5.66
N ARG A 187 -4.31 -6.87 5.97
CA ARG A 187 -5.18 -7.63 5.05
C ARG A 187 -6.46 -6.86 4.71
N VAL A 188 -7.16 -6.33 5.72
CA VAL A 188 -8.34 -5.48 5.51
C VAL A 188 -8.00 -4.25 4.67
N GLN A 189 -6.93 -3.53 4.98
CA GLN A 189 -6.53 -2.35 4.21
C GLN A 189 -6.20 -2.68 2.75
N ALA A 190 -5.58 -3.83 2.50
CA ALA A 190 -5.30 -4.30 1.15
C ALA A 190 -6.59 -4.63 0.39
N LEU A 191 -7.53 -5.34 1.02
CA LEU A 191 -8.84 -5.65 0.46
C LEU A 191 -9.65 -4.38 0.17
N GLU A 192 -9.75 -3.44 1.12
CA GLU A 192 -10.42 -2.16 0.91
C GLU A 192 -9.81 -1.36 -0.25
N ALA A 193 -8.48 -1.37 -0.38
CA ALA A 193 -7.80 -0.72 -1.50
C ALA A 193 -8.16 -1.38 -2.85
N ILE A 194 -8.16 -2.72 -2.90
CA ILE A 194 -8.59 -3.49 -4.08
C ILE A 194 -10.05 -3.17 -4.42
N TYR A 195 -10.94 -3.13 -3.43
CA TYR A 195 -12.35 -2.77 -3.59
C TYR A 195 -12.49 -1.39 -4.24
N LEU A 196 -11.83 -0.36 -3.70
CA LEU A 196 -11.89 1.01 -4.22
C LEU A 196 -11.41 1.12 -5.66
N ILE A 197 -10.35 0.38 -6.03
CA ILE A 197 -9.87 0.29 -7.41
C ILE A 197 -10.90 -0.44 -8.28
N ALA A 198 -11.44 -1.56 -7.81
CA ALA A 198 -12.40 -2.41 -8.50
C ALA A 198 -13.81 -1.77 -8.59
N LEU A 199 -14.11 -0.69 -7.88
CA LEU A 199 -15.33 0.08 -8.15
C LEU A 199 -15.30 0.67 -9.56
N GLN A 200 -14.12 0.98 -10.07
CA GLN A 200 -13.91 1.53 -11.41
C GLN A 200 -13.78 0.39 -12.43
N GLU A 201 -14.46 0.48 -13.57
CA GLU A 201 -14.44 -0.58 -14.60
C GLU A 201 -13.03 -0.89 -15.10
N ALA A 202 -12.24 0.14 -15.41
CA ALA A 202 -10.84 -0.04 -15.82
C ALA A 202 -9.98 -0.63 -14.69
N GLY A 203 -10.32 -0.37 -13.42
CA GLY A 203 -9.65 -0.95 -12.27
C GLY A 203 -9.98 -2.44 -12.11
N ARG A 204 -11.25 -2.84 -12.33
CA ARG A 204 -11.62 -4.27 -12.42
C ARG A 204 -10.85 -4.96 -13.52
N ARG A 205 -10.85 -4.41 -14.74
CA ARG A 205 -10.11 -5.00 -15.87
C ARG A 205 -8.62 -5.16 -15.55
N ALA A 206 -8.03 -4.18 -14.86
CA ALA A 206 -6.64 -4.27 -14.41
C ALA A 206 -6.44 -5.40 -13.36
N LEU A 207 -7.35 -5.55 -12.38
CA LEU A 207 -7.30 -6.64 -11.40
C LEU A 207 -7.44 -8.02 -12.06
N TRP A 208 -8.35 -8.16 -13.03
CA TRP A 208 -8.54 -9.38 -13.81
C TRP A 208 -7.29 -9.75 -14.62
N SER A 209 -6.62 -8.74 -15.20
CA SER A 209 -5.41 -8.94 -16.01
C SER A 209 -4.23 -9.54 -15.24
N VAL A 210 -4.24 -9.48 -13.91
CA VAL A 210 -3.18 -10.02 -13.04
C VAL A 210 -3.63 -11.26 -12.26
N ASN A 211 -4.70 -11.91 -12.70
CA ASN A 211 -5.32 -13.07 -12.04
C ASN A 211 -5.80 -12.77 -10.59
N GLY A 212 -6.12 -11.51 -10.30
CA GLY A 212 -6.56 -11.04 -8.97
C GLY A 212 -7.76 -11.80 -8.39
N PRO A 213 -8.84 -12.08 -9.14
CA PRO A 213 -9.98 -12.84 -8.62
C PRO A 213 -9.60 -14.23 -8.10
N ARG A 214 -8.67 -14.92 -8.78
CA ARG A 214 -8.18 -16.22 -8.34
C ARG A 214 -7.41 -16.12 -7.02
N ILE A 215 -6.60 -15.08 -6.87
CA ILE A 215 -5.84 -14.84 -5.64
C ILE A 215 -6.78 -14.57 -4.47
N LEU A 216 -7.82 -13.74 -4.68
CA LEU A 216 -8.82 -13.46 -3.65
C LEU A 216 -9.62 -14.69 -3.26
N GLN A 217 -9.99 -15.53 -4.23
CA GLN A 217 -10.70 -16.79 -3.97
C GLN A 217 -9.88 -17.71 -3.06
N VAL A 218 -8.62 -17.95 -3.41
CA VAL A 218 -7.72 -18.79 -2.62
C VAL A 218 -7.43 -18.17 -1.25
N GLY A 219 -7.31 -16.85 -1.17
CA GLY A 219 -7.13 -16.13 0.09
C GLY A 219 -8.29 -16.30 1.05
N TYR A 220 -9.52 -16.33 0.53
CA TYR A 220 -10.73 -16.50 1.33
C TYR A 220 -10.92 -17.94 1.84
N GLU A 221 -10.44 -18.96 1.10
CA GLU A 221 -10.58 -20.40 1.49
C GLU A 221 -10.02 -20.71 2.88
N ASP A 222 -8.94 -20.04 3.28
CA ASP A 222 -8.23 -20.26 4.54
C ASP A 222 -8.43 -19.11 5.57
N GLU A 223 -9.34 -18.16 5.32
CA GLU A 223 -9.53 -17.00 6.19
C GLU A 223 -10.43 -17.31 7.39
N GLU A 224 -9.97 -16.93 8.59
CA GLU A 224 -10.71 -17.14 9.84
C GLU A 224 -11.08 -15.83 10.55
N ASP A 225 -10.41 -14.71 10.23
CA ASP A 225 -10.69 -13.42 10.87
C ASP A 225 -12.00 -12.82 10.33
N PRO A 226 -13.02 -12.57 11.17
CA PRO A 226 -14.33 -12.09 10.71
C PRO A 226 -14.29 -10.78 9.94
N LYS A 227 -13.38 -9.86 10.29
CA LYS A 227 -13.29 -8.56 9.60
C LYS A 227 -12.63 -8.70 8.24
N VAL A 228 -11.67 -9.61 8.12
CA VAL A 228 -11.01 -9.89 6.84
C VAL A 228 -11.99 -10.62 5.90
N MET A 229 -12.77 -11.58 6.41
CA MET A 229 -13.82 -12.25 5.64
C MET A 229 -14.85 -11.25 5.09
N GLU A 230 -15.34 -10.32 5.92
CA GLU A 230 -16.26 -9.27 5.46
C GLU A 230 -15.67 -8.45 4.31
N ALA A 231 -14.39 -8.09 4.38
CA ALA A 231 -13.71 -7.35 3.32
C ALA A 231 -13.55 -8.18 2.03
N TYR A 232 -13.28 -9.49 2.13
CA TYR A 232 -13.29 -10.39 0.96
C TYR A 232 -14.67 -10.49 0.33
N GLU A 233 -15.72 -10.65 1.13
CA GLU A 233 -17.11 -10.77 0.68
C GLU A 233 -17.57 -9.50 -0.05
N GLN A 234 -17.18 -8.32 0.43
CA GLN A 234 -17.46 -7.04 -0.24
C GLN A 234 -16.87 -7.01 -1.66
N ILE A 235 -15.60 -7.38 -1.83
CA ILE A 235 -14.97 -7.43 -3.17
C ILE A 235 -15.55 -8.56 -4.02
N GLY A 236 -15.76 -9.74 -3.43
CA GLY A 236 -16.34 -10.90 -4.11
C GLY A 236 -17.71 -10.56 -4.71
N SER A 237 -18.57 -9.90 -3.93
CA SER A 237 -19.87 -9.43 -4.41
C SER A 237 -19.72 -8.49 -5.61
N LEU A 238 -18.80 -7.53 -5.55
CA LEU A 238 -18.54 -6.60 -6.65
C LEU A 238 -18.06 -7.30 -7.93
N LEU A 239 -17.21 -8.32 -7.81
CA LEU A 239 -16.67 -9.05 -8.95
C LEU A 239 -17.71 -9.96 -9.62
N VAL A 240 -18.59 -10.59 -8.84
CA VAL A 240 -19.67 -11.43 -9.38
C VAL A 240 -20.66 -10.58 -10.20
N HIS A 241 -21.17 -9.49 -9.64
CA HIS A 241 -22.10 -8.60 -10.35
C HIS A 241 -21.46 -7.91 -11.57
N GLY A 242 -20.14 -7.63 -11.51
CA GLY A 242 -19.40 -7.08 -12.64
C GLY A 242 -19.29 -8.05 -13.82
N SER A 243 -19.15 -9.35 -13.55
CA SER A 243 -19.01 -10.39 -14.58
C SER A 243 -20.30 -10.64 -15.37
N GLU A 244 -21.47 -10.48 -14.74
CA GLU A 244 -22.78 -10.62 -15.40
C GLU A 244 -23.05 -9.52 -16.46
N SER A 245 -22.35 -8.38 -16.35
CA SER A 245 -22.43 -7.29 -17.32
C SER A 245 -21.44 -7.44 -18.49
N GLU A 246 -20.51 -8.41 -18.42
CA GLU A 246 -19.44 -8.63 -19.40
C GLU A 246 -19.65 -9.92 -20.23
N GLU A 247 -20.79 -10.61 -20.14
CA GLU A 247 -21.10 -11.69 -21.10
C GLU A 247 -21.30 -11.10 -22.51
N PRO A 248 -20.46 -11.46 -23.50
CA PRO A 248 -20.78 -11.15 -24.89
C PRO A 248 -21.99 -11.99 -25.26
N SER A 249 -23.10 -11.30 -25.58
CA SER A 249 -24.25 -11.87 -26.25
C SER A 249 -23.80 -12.77 -27.40
N THR A 250 -23.74 -14.08 -27.16
CA THR A 250 -23.58 -15.09 -28.18
C THR A 250 -24.93 -15.23 -28.86
N THR A 251 -25.27 -14.27 -29.72
CA THR A 251 -26.33 -14.49 -30.71
C THR A 251 -25.86 -15.54 -31.69
N THR A 252 -26.19 -16.78 -31.36
CA THR A 252 -26.33 -17.89 -32.30
C THR A 252 -27.38 -17.48 -33.35
N SER A 253 -26.91 -17.06 -34.52
CA SER A 253 -27.77 -16.99 -35.71
C SER A 253 -27.75 -18.35 -36.39
N LYS A 254 -28.90 -19.03 -36.37
CA LYS A 254 -29.27 -20.09 -37.28
C LYS A 254 -29.55 -19.53 -38.68
#